data_AF-A0A2K2V7M3-F1
#
_entry.id   AF-A0A2K2V7M3-F1
#
_cell.length_a   1.000
_cell.length_b   1.000
_cell.length_c   1.000
_cell.angle_alpha   90.00
_cell.angle_beta   90.00
_cell.angle_gamma   90.00
#
_symmetry.space_group_name_H-M   'P 1'
#
loop_
_entity.id
_entity.type
_entity.pdbx_description
1 polymer ?
#
loop_
_entity_poly.entity_id
_entity_poly.type
_entity_poly.pdbx_seq_one_letter_code
_entity_poly.pdbx_strand_id
1 'polypeptide(L)'
;MPYVLKEGLSYGIWSCVTRLYADNPFEHCYLLYDLIYELERSDFIFNFDDELKGYILVYKGLKTPSIHVFGEIDADLLLNVIKSLGQQALVHIPEEHADILKAMDVKYSIVGWFLTMAVDADSFNPVSSDARILGKADLEEYIKLNRSRDVEISKDEALKIIEKFRYYGIYADKMLISIANAYLRLPEVWIVGDVYTHPEHRGRGHQR
;
A
#
# COMPACT_ATOMS: atom_id res chain seq x y z
N MET A 1 3.61 23.96 14.90
CA MET A 1 2.15 23.70 14.91
C MET A 1 1.90 22.31 15.48
N PRO A 2 0.75 22.04 16.13
CA PRO A 2 0.58 20.87 16.98
C PRO A 2 0.31 19.64 16.10
N TYR A 3 1.36 18.84 15.91
CA TYR A 3 1.22 17.51 15.34
C TYR A 3 0.62 16.59 16.38
N VAL A 4 -0.54 15.99 16.07
CA VAL A 4 -1.13 14.94 16.93
C VAL A 4 -0.46 13.62 16.57
N LEU A 5 0.34 13.10 17.49
CA LEU A 5 1.00 11.80 17.39
C LEU A 5 0.17 10.77 18.17
N LYS A 6 -0.47 9.82 17.46
CA LYS A 6 -1.05 8.56 17.96
C LYS A 6 -2.16 8.63 19.02
N GLU A 7 -2.23 9.67 19.84
CA GLU A 7 -3.17 9.84 20.94
C GLU A 7 -4.19 10.92 20.57
N GLY A 8 -5.40 10.48 20.19
CA GLY A 8 -6.53 11.38 19.99
C GLY A 8 -6.89 11.62 18.53
N LEU A 9 -7.32 10.55 17.84
CA LEU A 9 -8.20 10.70 16.68
C LEU A 9 -9.48 11.41 17.17
N SER A 10 -9.48 12.73 17.08
CA SER A 10 -10.63 13.54 17.46
C SER A 10 -11.74 13.34 16.44
N TYR A 11 -12.98 13.62 16.84
CA TYR A 11 -14.10 13.64 15.91
C TYR A 11 -13.86 14.60 14.72
N GLY A 12 -13.17 15.73 14.98
CA GLY A 12 -12.79 16.70 13.94
C GLY A 12 -11.83 16.10 12.90
N ILE A 13 -10.77 15.44 13.35
CA ILE A 13 -9.81 14.78 12.46
C ILE A 13 -10.51 13.67 11.67
N TRP A 14 -11.29 12.82 12.32
CA TRP A 14 -12.04 11.75 11.66
C TRP A 14 -12.97 12.30 10.56
N SER A 15 -13.73 13.35 10.87
CA SER A 15 -14.63 14.02 9.91
C SER A 15 -13.88 14.59 8.70
N CYS A 16 -12.66 15.12 8.89
CA CYS A 16 -11.84 15.60 7.79
C CYS A 16 -11.29 14.44 6.95
N VAL A 17 -10.79 13.38 7.58
CA VAL A 17 -10.25 12.22 6.86
C VAL A 17 -11.33 11.52 6.02
N THR A 18 -12.53 11.32 6.56
CA THR A 18 -13.63 10.71 5.80
C THR A 18 -14.09 11.59 4.64
N ARG A 19 -14.06 12.91 4.80
CA ARG A 19 -14.34 13.86 3.72
C ARG A 19 -13.29 13.83 2.63
N LEU A 20 -12.00 13.89 3.00
CA LEU A 20 -10.90 13.76 2.04
C LEU A 20 -11.02 12.47 1.23
N TYR A 21 -11.28 11.34 1.89
CA TYR A 21 -11.49 10.07 1.20
C TYR A 21 -12.74 10.07 0.29
N ALA A 22 -13.85 10.69 0.72
CA ALA A 22 -15.03 10.81 -0.12
C ALA A 22 -14.78 11.69 -1.37
N ASP A 23 -13.96 12.73 -1.23
CA ASP A 23 -13.61 13.65 -2.31
C ASP A 23 -12.60 13.03 -3.29
N ASN A 24 -11.57 12.34 -2.77
CA ASN A 24 -10.55 11.64 -3.57
C ASN A 24 -10.15 10.29 -2.94
N PRO A 25 -10.89 9.20 -3.23
CA PRO A 25 -10.63 7.90 -2.61
C PRO A 25 -9.29 7.30 -3.03
N PHE A 26 -8.77 7.63 -4.22
CA PHE A 26 -7.52 7.07 -4.72
C PHE A 26 -6.31 7.52 -3.89
N GLU A 27 -6.29 8.81 -3.53
CA GLU A 27 -5.17 9.41 -2.80
C GLU A 27 -5.19 9.08 -1.31
N HIS A 28 -6.39 8.99 -0.74
CA HIS A 28 -6.58 8.86 0.71
C HIS A 28 -6.99 7.46 1.18
N CYS A 29 -7.08 6.47 0.27
CA CYS A 29 -7.45 5.10 0.62
C CYS A 29 -6.54 4.50 1.70
N TYR A 30 -5.22 4.69 1.61
CA TYR A 30 -4.28 4.18 2.60
C TYR A 30 -4.49 4.80 3.98
N LEU A 31 -4.70 6.12 4.04
CA LEU A 31 -4.96 6.81 5.30
C LEU A 31 -6.21 6.26 5.99
N LEU A 32 -7.33 6.19 5.25
CA LEU A 32 -8.58 5.70 5.82
C LEU A 32 -8.50 4.22 6.20
N TYR A 33 -7.95 3.39 5.31
CA TYR A 33 -7.82 1.95 5.55
C TYR A 33 -6.96 1.66 6.78
N ASP A 34 -5.79 2.30 6.89
CA ASP A 34 -4.86 2.05 7.99
C ASP A 34 -5.42 2.53 9.34
N LEU A 35 -6.19 3.64 9.35
CA LEU A 35 -6.88 4.10 10.55
C LEU A 35 -7.93 3.10 11.05
N ILE A 36 -8.61 2.40 10.15
CA ILE A 36 -9.68 1.46 10.50
C ILE A 36 -9.12 0.08 10.84
N TYR A 37 -8.17 -0.42 10.04
CA TYR A 37 -7.78 -1.84 10.04
C TYR A 37 -6.35 -2.09 10.50
N GLU A 38 -5.46 -1.10 10.44
CA GLU A 38 -4.03 -1.28 10.70
C GLU A 38 -3.51 -0.33 11.78
N LEU A 39 -4.37 0.09 12.71
CA LEU A 39 -4.05 1.08 13.74
C LEU A 39 -2.83 0.70 14.59
N GLU A 40 -2.66 -0.59 14.92
CA GLU A 40 -1.51 -1.08 15.69
C GLU A 40 -0.19 -1.06 14.92
N ARG A 41 -0.28 -1.00 13.58
CA ARG A 41 0.87 -1.04 12.66
C ARG A 41 1.13 0.31 12.03
N SER A 42 0.42 1.34 12.42
CA SER A 42 0.45 2.64 11.76
C SER A 42 0.59 3.76 12.76
N ASP A 43 1.44 4.73 12.46
CA ASP A 43 1.44 6.01 13.15
C ASP A 43 0.98 7.11 12.20
N PHE A 44 0.26 8.08 12.76
CA PHE A 44 -0.35 9.17 12.00
C PHE A 44 0.06 10.49 12.64
N ILE A 45 0.39 11.44 11.78
CA ILE A 45 0.79 12.79 12.14
C ILE A 45 -0.04 13.72 11.28
N PHE A 46 -0.90 14.50 11.90
CA PHE A 46 -1.80 15.41 11.20
C PHE A 46 -1.34 16.86 11.38
N ASN A 47 -1.21 17.59 10.28
CA ASN A 47 -1.18 19.05 10.29
C ASN A 47 -2.64 19.53 10.28
N PHE A 48 -3.17 19.71 11.48
CA PHE A 48 -4.58 19.97 11.71
C PHE A 48 -4.77 21.21 12.58
N ASP A 49 -5.72 22.05 12.17
CA ASP A 49 -6.23 23.16 12.96
C ASP A 49 -7.77 23.07 12.97
N ASP A 50 -8.47 23.85 12.14
CA ASP A 50 -9.90 23.67 11.85
C ASP A 50 -10.15 22.73 10.65
N GLU A 51 -9.13 22.54 9.82
CA GLU A 51 -9.13 21.68 8.64
C GLU A 51 -7.85 20.84 8.58
N LEU A 52 -7.88 19.73 7.84
CA LEU A 52 -6.70 18.92 7.60
C LEU A 52 -5.91 19.48 6.42
N LYS A 53 -4.74 20.06 6.69
CA LYS A 53 -3.86 20.67 5.67
C LYS A 53 -2.83 19.72 5.11
N GLY A 54 -2.49 18.67 5.88
CA GLY A 54 -1.54 17.66 5.47
C GLY A 54 -1.42 16.54 6.49
N TYR A 55 -0.84 15.42 6.08
CA TYR A 55 -0.55 14.31 6.99
C TYR A 55 0.72 13.55 6.60
N ILE A 56 1.29 12.88 7.60
CA ILE A 56 2.27 11.80 7.43
C ILE A 56 1.64 10.53 7.97
N LEU A 57 1.49 9.53 7.12
CA LEU A 57 1.11 8.16 7.47
C LEU A 57 2.38 7.31 7.47
N VAL A 58 2.65 6.60 8.56
CA VAL A 58 3.78 5.68 8.70
C VAL A 58 3.25 4.27 8.88
N TYR A 59 3.32 3.43 7.86
CA TYR A 59 2.96 2.02 7.92
C TYR A 59 4.17 1.14 8.25
N LYS A 60 4.08 0.36 9.33
CA LYS A 60 5.12 -0.52 9.86
C LYS A 60 4.77 -2.00 9.71
N GLY A 61 3.74 -2.34 8.94
CA GLY A 61 3.31 -3.72 8.75
C GLY A 61 4.19 -4.54 7.77
N LEU A 62 5.11 -3.89 7.06
CA LEU A 62 6.05 -4.51 6.12
C LEU A 62 7.47 -4.60 6.71
N LYS A 63 8.33 -5.38 6.05
CA LYS A 63 9.76 -5.46 6.38
C LYS A 63 10.46 -4.10 6.31
N THR A 64 10.08 -3.26 5.35
CA THR A 64 10.54 -1.88 5.22
C THR A 64 9.35 -0.97 5.47
N PRO A 65 9.37 -0.10 6.50
CA PRO A 65 8.30 0.85 6.73
C PRO A 65 8.02 1.71 5.50
N SER A 66 6.74 1.97 5.25
CA SER A 66 6.29 2.90 4.21
C SER A 66 5.80 4.19 4.84
N ILE A 67 6.15 5.32 4.26
CA ILE A 67 5.72 6.65 4.68
C ILE A 67 4.96 7.28 3.51
N HIS A 68 3.73 7.72 3.75
CA HIS A 68 2.95 8.51 2.79
C HIS A 68 2.84 9.94 3.29
N VAL A 69 3.15 10.89 2.42
CA VAL A 69 3.10 12.33 2.71
C VAL A 69 2.01 12.95 1.84
N PHE A 70 1.20 13.82 2.42
CA PHE A 70 0.18 14.58 1.70
C PHE A 70 0.09 16.01 2.23
N GLY A 71 -0.11 16.96 1.32
CA GLY A 71 -0.40 18.36 1.64
C GLY A 71 0.76 19.10 2.32
N GLU A 72 0.41 20.06 3.16
CA GLU A 72 1.37 20.94 3.82
C GLU A 72 2.12 20.23 4.94
N ILE A 73 3.35 19.76 4.65
CA ILE A 73 4.23 19.08 5.61
C ILE A 73 5.58 19.78 5.72
N ASP A 74 6.03 19.95 6.96
CA ASP A 74 7.35 20.48 7.30
C ASP A 74 8.47 19.44 7.05
N ALA A 75 9.55 19.88 6.40
CA ALA A 75 10.68 19.00 6.05
C ALA A 75 11.42 18.46 7.27
N ASP A 76 11.60 19.29 8.31
CA ASP A 76 12.29 18.88 9.54
C ASP A 76 11.45 17.87 10.32
N LEU A 77 10.11 18.02 10.33
CA LEU A 77 9.20 17.02 10.87
C LEU A 77 9.35 15.68 10.13
N LEU A 78 9.24 15.67 8.80
CA LEU A 78 9.37 14.44 8.02
C LEU A 78 10.74 13.77 8.26
N LEU A 79 11.81 14.57 8.34
CA LEU A 79 13.15 14.09 8.66
C LEU A 79 13.21 13.46 10.06
N ASN A 80 12.57 14.07 11.07
CA ASN A 80 12.50 13.53 12.41
C ASN A 80 11.71 12.22 12.47
N VAL A 81 10.61 12.10 11.72
CA VAL A 81 9.85 10.86 11.58
C VAL A 81 10.74 9.76 11.00
N ILE A 82 11.44 10.03 9.91
CA ILE A 82 12.34 9.06 9.27
C ILE A 82 13.45 8.63 10.22
N LYS A 83 14.11 9.58 10.90
CA LYS A 83 15.16 9.30 11.89
C LYS A 83 14.63 8.45 13.05
N SER A 84 13.39 8.69 13.50
CA SER A 84 12.77 7.95 14.61
C SER A 84 12.56 6.47 14.31
N LEU A 85 12.48 6.07 13.05
CA LEU A 85 12.33 4.66 12.65
C LEU A 85 13.58 3.82 12.92
N GLY A 86 14.77 4.45 12.99
CA GLY A 86 16.03 3.76 13.22
C GLY A 86 16.44 2.77 12.11
N GLN A 87 15.77 2.81 10.96
CA GLN A 87 15.97 1.91 9.81
C GLN A 87 15.62 2.62 8.50
N GLN A 88 15.91 1.97 7.38
CA GLN A 88 15.48 2.46 6.06
C GLN A 88 13.96 2.44 5.93
N ALA A 89 13.40 3.42 5.24
CA ALA A 89 11.98 3.53 4.93
C ALA A 89 11.78 3.88 3.45
N LEU A 90 10.66 3.44 2.88
CA LEU A 90 10.17 3.92 1.61
C LEU A 90 9.29 5.15 1.86
N VAL A 91 9.56 6.25 1.16
CA VAL A 91 8.81 7.49 1.32
C VAL A 91 8.12 7.82 0.00
N HIS A 92 6.80 7.84 0.02
CA HIS A 92 5.94 8.24 -1.08
C HIS A 92 5.67 9.73 -0.95
N ILE A 93 6.27 10.51 -1.85
CA ILE A 93 6.14 11.97 -1.91
C ILE A 93 5.48 12.31 -3.25
N PRO A 94 4.36 13.05 -3.25
CA PRO A 94 3.77 13.59 -4.46
C PRO A 94 4.76 14.47 -5.23
N GLU A 95 4.67 14.50 -6.56
CA GLU A 95 5.64 15.20 -7.42
C GLU A 95 5.70 16.69 -7.09
N GLU A 96 4.55 17.30 -6.82
CA GLU A 96 4.38 18.69 -6.39
C GLU A 96 5.08 19.02 -5.07
N HIS A 97 5.44 18.01 -4.28
CA HIS A 97 6.13 18.14 -3.01
C HIS A 97 7.60 17.68 -3.08
N ALA A 98 8.13 17.36 -4.25
CA ALA A 98 9.50 16.86 -4.41
C ALA A 98 10.58 17.82 -3.86
N ASP A 99 10.28 19.13 -3.78
CA ASP A 99 11.19 20.12 -3.20
C ASP A 99 11.47 19.90 -1.70
N ILE A 100 10.60 19.18 -0.98
CA ILE A 100 10.84 18.81 0.43
C ILE A 100 12.16 18.02 0.57
N LEU A 101 12.53 17.23 -0.45
CA LEU A 101 13.76 16.45 -0.47
C LEU A 101 15.02 17.31 -0.50
N LYS A 102 14.93 18.55 -1.04
CA LYS A 102 16.07 19.48 -1.07
C LYS A 102 16.35 20.08 0.31
N ALA A 103 15.32 20.20 1.14
CA ALA A 103 15.41 20.70 2.51
C ALA A 103 15.86 19.62 3.50
N MET A 104 15.73 18.34 3.15
CA MET A 104 16.09 17.24 4.04
C MET A 104 17.58 16.91 3.98
N ASP A 105 18.28 17.13 5.08
CA ASP A 105 19.65 16.62 5.28
C ASP A 105 19.64 15.11 5.59
N VAL A 106 19.32 14.31 4.56
CA VAL A 106 19.28 12.84 4.62
C VAL A 106 19.81 12.24 3.33
N LYS A 107 20.47 11.08 3.45
CA LYS A 107 20.84 10.28 2.29
C LYS A 107 19.60 9.54 1.77
N TYR A 108 19.22 9.79 0.54
CA TYR A 108 18.13 9.08 -0.14
C TYR A 108 18.54 8.63 -1.56
N SER A 109 17.74 7.75 -2.13
CA SER A 109 17.80 7.36 -3.54
C SER A 109 16.38 7.31 -4.10
N ILE A 110 16.15 7.91 -5.26
CA ILE A 110 14.86 7.82 -5.94
C ILE A 110 14.73 6.40 -6.51
N VAL A 111 13.75 5.65 -6.01
CA VAL A 111 13.51 4.25 -6.41
C VAL A 111 12.71 4.18 -7.71
N GLY A 112 11.85 5.16 -7.97
CA GLY A 112 11.07 5.25 -9.20
C GLY A 112 9.94 6.26 -9.11
N TRP A 113 9.27 6.46 -10.24
CA TRP A 113 8.03 7.21 -10.36
C TRP A 113 6.87 6.23 -10.45
N PHE A 114 5.82 6.45 -9.69
CA PHE A 114 4.66 5.56 -9.61
C PHE A 114 3.44 6.28 -10.21
N LEU A 115 2.73 5.58 -11.09
CA LEU A 115 1.48 6.06 -11.66
C LEU A 115 0.31 5.35 -10.97
N THR A 116 -0.62 6.12 -10.44
CA THR A 116 -1.90 5.60 -9.98
C THR A 116 -2.78 5.34 -11.19
N MET A 117 -3.10 4.07 -11.43
CA MET A 117 -4.01 3.65 -12.50
C MET A 117 -5.32 3.20 -11.88
N ALA A 118 -6.44 3.65 -12.46
CA ALA A 118 -7.77 3.31 -12.00
C ALA A 118 -8.65 2.88 -13.17
N VAL A 119 -9.59 1.99 -12.87
CA VAL A 119 -10.65 1.54 -13.78
C VAL A 119 -11.90 1.33 -12.94
N ASP A 120 -13.05 1.76 -13.45
CA ASP A 120 -14.34 1.51 -12.82
C ASP A 120 -15.02 0.27 -13.41
N ALA A 121 -16.11 -0.17 -12.80
CA ALA A 121 -16.84 -1.35 -13.26
C ALA A 121 -17.44 -1.20 -14.66
N ASP A 122 -17.76 0.02 -15.09
CA ASP A 122 -18.41 0.31 -16.36
C ASP A 122 -17.43 0.30 -17.55
N SER A 123 -16.18 0.68 -17.31
CA SER A 123 -15.08 0.72 -18.27
C SER A 123 -14.17 -0.51 -18.21
N PHE A 124 -14.31 -1.35 -17.17
CA PHE A 124 -13.53 -2.58 -17.05
C PHE A 124 -13.94 -3.60 -18.11
N ASN A 125 -13.00 -3.95 -18.99
CA ASN A 125 -13.20 -4.91 -20.08
C ASN A 125 -12.28 -6.13 -19.90
N PRO A 126 -12.61 -7.05 -18.97
CA PRO A 126 -11.76 -8.19 -18.68
C PRO A 126 -11.76 -9.19 -19.83
N VAL A 127 -10.60 -9.81 -20.05
CA VAL A 127 -10.53 -11.04 -20.86
C VAL A 127 -11.00 -12.21 -20.00
N SER A 128 -11.67 -13.20 -20.61
CA SER A 128 -12.02 -14.44 -19.92
C SER A 128 -10.79 -15.05 -19.26
N SER A 129 -10.91 -15.40 -17.98
CA SER A 129 -9.79 -15.86 -17.16
C SER A 129 -10.20 -17.05 -16.31
N ASP A 130 -9.29 -18.04 -16.20
CA ASP A 130 -9.41 -19.19 -15.30
C ASP A 130 -8.92 -18.84 -13.88
N ALA A 131 -8.78 -17.56 -13.55
CA ALA A 131 -8.36 -17.11 -12.24
C ALA A 131 -9.35 -17.54 -11.15
N ARG A 132 -8.80 -18.07 -10.05
CA ARG A 132 -9.58 -18.43 -8.87
C ARG A 132 -8.99 -17.84 -7.61
N ILE A 133 -9.83 -17.70 -6.58
CA ILE A 133 -9.38 -17.28 -5.25
C ILE A 133 -8.41 -18.33 -4.70
N LEU A 134 -7.30 -17.86 -4.13
CA LEU A 134 -6.34 -18.71 -3.44
C LEU A 134 -6.71 -18.82 -1.96
N GLY A 135 -6.44 -19.98 -1.37
CA GLY A 135 -6.62 -20.22 0.06
C GLY A 135 -5.53 -21.12 0.64
N LYS A 136 -5.76 -21.65 1.84
CA LYS A 136 -4.81 -22.53 2.53
C LYS A 136 -4.35 -23.74 1.71
N ALA A 137 -5.21 -24.27 0.84
CA ALA A 137 -4.87 -25.38 -0.06
C ALA A 137 -3.82 -25.01 -1.12
N ASP A 138 -3.66 -23.72 -1.43
CA ASP A 138 -2.74 -23.19 -2.44
C ASP A 138 -1.38 -22.80 -1.86
N LEU A 139 -1.19 -22.93 -0.54
CA LEU A 139 -0.06 -22.38 0.19
C LEU A 139 1.29 -22.85 -0.35
N GLU A 140 1.41 -24.14 -0.68
CA GLU A 140 2.67 -24.70 -1.18
C GLU A 140 3.04 -24.13 -2.55
N GLU A 141 2.08 -23.99 -3.44
CA GLU A 141 2.29 -23.43 -4.78
C GLU A 141 2.53 -21.92 -4.73
N TYR A 142 1.86 -21.20 -3.82
CA TYR A 142 2.13 -19.79 -3.55
C TYR A 142 3.57 -19.56 -3.07
N ILE A 143 4.07 -20.38 -2.15
CA ILE A 143 5.45 -20.29 -1.67
C ILE A 143 6.44 -20.62 -2.81
N LYS A 144 6.16 -21.65 -3.61
CA LYS A 144 7.01 -21.99 -4.77
C LYS A 144 7.07 -20.85 -5.78
N LEU A 145 5.94 -20.22 -6.10
CA LEU A 145 5.90 -19.08 -7.00
C LEU A 145 6.70 -17.89 -6.45
N ASN A 146 6.61 -17.60 -5.15
CA ASN A 146 7.41 -16.53 -4.53
C ASN A 146 8.92 -16.81 -4.59
N ARG A 147 9.35 -18.07 -4.48
CA ARG A 147 10.78 -18.43 -4.68
C ARG A 147 11.26 -18.12 -6.10
N SER A 148 10.40 -18.18 -7.11
CA SER A 148 10.77 -17.83 -8.50
C SER A 148 11.03 -16.34 -8.73
N ARG A 149 10.74 -15.48 -7.73
CA ARG A 149 11.09 -14.05 -7.68
C ARG A 149 12.03 -13.73 -6.53
N ASP A 150 12.79 -14.73 -6.06
CA ASP A 150 13.75 -14.60 -4.96
C ASP A 150 13.14 -14.10 -3.64
N VAL A 151 11.85 -14.40 -3.42
CA VAL A 151 11.16 -14.12 -2.16
C VAL A 151 11.04 -15.40 -1.35
N GLU A 152 11.79 -15.45 -0.25
CA GLU A 152 11.63 -16.48 0.76
C GLU A 152 10.58 -16.07 1.78
N ILE A 153 9.56 -16.92 1.96
CA ILE A 153 8.46 -16.70 2.89
C ILE A 153 8.17 -17.98 3.67
N SER A 154 7.96 -17.84 4.98
CA SER A 154 7.59 -18.98 5.83
C SER A 154 6.15 -19.44 5.56
N LYS A 155 5.81 -20.69 5.91
CA LYS A 155 4.43 -21.19 5.76
C LYS A 155 3.41 -20.35 6.54
N ASP A 156 3.74 -19.95 7.76
CA ASP A 156 2.85 -19.18 8.63
C ASP A 156 2.63 -17.76 8.10
N GLU A 157 3.69 -17.12 7.60
CA GLU A 157 3.60 -15.80 6.99
C GLU A 157 2.81 -15.84 5.68
N ALA A 158 3.08 -16.83 4.83
CA ALA A 158 2.35 -17.00 3.58
C ALA A 158 0.85 -17.26 3.83
N LEU A 159 0.50 -18.04 4.87
CA LEU A 159 -0.88 -18.26 5.25
C LEU A 159 -1.54 -16.95 5.71
N LYS A 160 -0.89 -16.18 6.58
CA LYS A 160 -1.39 -14.87 7.02
C LYS A 160 -1.63 -13.93 5.85
N ILE A 161 -0.72 -13.91 4.86
CA ILE A 161 -0.84 -13.06 3.67
C ILE A 161 -2.02 -13.47 2.80
N ILE A 162 -2.17 -14.77 2.50
CA ILE A 162 -3.30 -15.29 1.68
C ILE A 162 -4.65 -15.09 2.38
N GLU A 163 -4.70 -15.19 3.72
CA GLU A 163 -5.94 -14.98 4.47
C GLU A 163 -6.28 -13.50 4.62
N LYS A 164 -5.27 -12.62 4.79
CA LYS A 164 -5.45 -11.18 4.93
C LYS A 164 -5.85 -10.53 3.60
N PHE A 165 -5.11 -10.82 2.54
CA PHE A 165 -5.31 -10.21 1.23
C PHE A 165 -6.08 -11.15 0.31
N ARG A 166 -6.95 -10.59 -0.52
CA ARG A 166 -7.75 -11.41 -1.43
C ARG A 166 -6.92 -11.74 -2.67
N TYR A 167 -6.17 -12.85 -2.59
CA TYR A 167 -5.37 -13.36 -3.70
C TYR A 167 -6.20 -14.12 -4.71
N TYR A 168 -5.90 -13.89 -5.98
CA TYR A 168 -6.34 -14.67 -7.12
C TYR A 168 -5.12 -15.28 -7.80
N GLY A 169 -5.31 -16.44 -8.39
CA GLY A 169 -4.24 -17.09 -9.13
C GLY A 169 -4.72 -17.93 -10.30
N ILE A 170 -3.83 -18.10 -11.27
CA ILE A 170 -4.03 -18.92 -12.47
C ILE A 170 -3.09 -20.12 -12.39
N TYR A 171 -3.61 -21.29 -12.72
CA TYR A 171 -2.88 -22.54 -12.75
C TYR A 171 -2.65 -23.03 -14.18
N ALA A 172 -1.49 -23.62 -14.43
CA ALA A 172 -1.21 -24.43 -15.61
C ALA A 172 -0.57 -25.74 -15.15
N ASP A 173 -1.10 -26.89 -15.59
CA ASP A 173 -0.59 -28.22 -15.22
C ASP A 173 -0.36 -28.42 -13.71
N LYS A 174 -1.29 -27.92 -12.89
CA LYS A 174 -1.27 -27.91 -11.41
C LYS A 174 -0.21 -27.02 -10.75
N MET A 175 0.56 -26.26 -11.54
CA MET A 175 1.47 -25.23 -11.04
C MET A 175 0.74 -23.88 -10.98
N LEU A 176 0.90 -23.15 -9.87
CA LEU A 176 0.46 -21.75 -9.79
C LEU A 176 1.43 -20.88 -10.60
N ILE A 177 0.95 -20.29 -11.69
CA ILE A 177 1.81 -19.57 -12.65
C ILE A 177 1.65 -18.05 -12.60
N SER A 178 0.53 -17.55 -12.10
CA SER A 178 0.25 -16.12 -12.02
C SER A 178 -0.57 -15.80 -10.78
N ILE A 179 -0.30 -14.66 -10.16
CA ILE A 179 -1.02 -14.13 -9.00
C ILE A 179 -1.31 -12.64 -9.16
N ALA A 180 -2.36 -12.20 -8.49
CA ALA A 180 -2.65 -10.80 -8.17
C ALA A 180 -3.45 -10.79 -6.86
N ASN A 181 -3.41 -9.70 -6.11
CA ASN A 181 -4.25 -9.55 -4.93
C ASN A 181 -5.03 -8.24 -4.95
N ALA A 182 -6.11 -8.21 -4.18
CA ALA A 182 -6.63 -6.97 -3.63
C ALA A 182 -6.17 -6.87 -2.17
N TYR A 183 -5.17 -6.03 -1.91
CA TYR A 183 -4.53 -5.90 -0.59
C TYR A 183 -5.13 -4.79 0.27
N LEU A 184 -5.86 -3.87 -0.35
CA LEU A 184 -6.69 -2.85 0.30
C LEU A 184 -8.08 -2.89 -0.34
N ARG A 185 -9.13 -2.93 0.48
CA ARG A 185 -10.52 -2.94 0.01
C ARG A 185 -11.39 -2.03 0.87
N LEU A 186 -11.79 -0.90 0.31
CA LEU A 186 -12.79 0.00 0.85
C LEU A 186 -14.04 -0.01 -0.07
N PRO A 187 -15.19 0.55 0.35
CA PRO A 187 -16.41 0.49 -0.46
C PRO A 187 -16.27 1.11 -1.87
N GLU A 188 -15.49 2.18 -1.99
CA GLU A 188 -15.34 2.98 -3.21
C GLU A 188 -14.11 2.56 -4.04
N VAL A 189 -13.06 2.03 -3.40
CA VAL A 189 -11.81 1.68 -4.08
C VAL A 189 -11.17 0.40 -3.53
N TRP A 190 -10.72 -0.45 -4.44
CA TRP A 190 -9.90 -1.62 -4.13
C TRP A 190 -8.54 -1.43 -4.80
N ILE A 191 -7.47 -1.62 -4.04
CA ILE A 191 -6.12 -1.55 -4.60
C ILE A 191 -5.66 -2.93 -5.00
N VAL A 192 -5.35 -3.07 -6.29
CA VAL A 192 -4.80 -4.29 -6.87
C VAL A 192 -3.28 -4.21 -6.81
N GLY A 193 -2.64 -5.29 -6.37
CA GLY A 193 -1.19 -5.35 -6.24
C GLY A 193 -0.64 -6.75 -6.38
N ASP A 194 0.67 -6.83 -6.15
CA ASP A 194 1.44 -8.07 -6.18
C ASP A 194 1.20 -8.91 -7.45
N VAL A 195 1.03 -8.22 -8.58
CA VAL A 195 0.78 -8.84 -9.88
C VAL A 195 2.08 -9.46 -10.37
N TYR A 196 2.12 -10.79 -10.41
CA TYR A 196 3.32 -11.53 -10.76
C TYR A 196 2.99 -12.77 -11.57
N THR A 197 3.76 -13.03 -12.62
CA THR A 197 3.71 -14.27 -13.40
C THR A 197 5.10 -14.90 -13.44
N HIS A 198 5.14 -16.22 -13.25
CA HIS A 198 6.34 -17.04 -13.35
C HIS A 198 7.09 -16.72 -14.65
N PRO A 199 8.44 -16.57 -14.66
CA PRO A 199 9.18 -16.06 -15.81
C PRO A 199 8.91 -16.82 -17.11
N GLU A 200 8.77 -18.14 -17.04
CA GLU A 200 8.52 -19.02 -18.19
C GLU A 200 7.09 -18.89 -18.79
N HIS A 201 6.18 -18.25 -18.06
CA HIS A 201 4.78 -18.07 -18.45
C HIS A 201 4.44 -16.61 -18.82
N ARG A 202 5.42 -15.70 -18.82
CA ARG A 202 5.20 -14.28 -19.18
C ARG A 202 4.89 -14.09 -20.66
N GLY A 203 4.27 -12.96 -21.00
CA GLY A 203 3.95 -12.59 -22.40
C GLY A 203 2.76 -13.33 -23.01
N ARG A 204 2.00 -14.08 -22.21
CA ARG A 204 0.87 -14.92 -22.66
C ARG A 204 -0.51 -14.37 -22.28
N GLY A 205 -0.57 -13.18 -21.70
CA GLY A 205 -1.84 -12.54 -21.32
C GLY A 205 -2.48 -13.04 -20.01
N HIS A 206 -1.76 -13.79 -19.17
CA HIS A 206 -2.28 -14.23 -17.85
C HIS A 206 -2.57 -13.10 -16.84
N GLN A 207 -2.16 -11.87 -17.15
CA GLN A 207 -2.36 -10.68 -16.31
C GLN A 207 -3.30 -9.66 -16.98
N ARG A 208 -3.99 -10.06 -18.06
CA ARG A 208 -4.82 -9.20 -18.88
C ARG A 208 -6.29 -9.27 -18.50
#